data_AF-A0A1Z4BKU9-F1
#
_entry.id   AF-A0A1Z4BKU9-F1
#
_cell.length_a   1.000
_cell.length_b   1.000
_cell.length_c   1.000
_cell.angle_alpha   90.00
_cell.angle_beta   90.00
_cell.angle_gamma   90.00
#
_symmetry.space_group_name_H-M   'P 1'
#
loop_
_entity.id
_entity.type
_entity.pdbx_description
1 polymer ?
#
loop_
_entity_poly.entity_id
_entity_poly.type
_entity_poly.pdbx_seq_one_letter_code
_entity_poly.pdbx_strand_id
1 'polypeptide(L)'
;MKNLLFFIILLTVIACNKKSDKCVVPPPFFTLFITKSAPEYQDFLNDKGEADKENVYFYQIIENRAEKKYLTLLSIDNPNNKEYAEVIMVDARNLYTGKLETLYLKNKAKTYKIEFLGELGNCEEAYFKEMYIDGVKNNDFILVK
;
A
#
# COMPACT_ATOMS: atom_id res chain seq x y z
N MET A 1 -31.57 -31.58 -59.15
CA MET A 1 -31.89 -30.36 -58.37
C MET A 1 -31.63 -30.63 -56.90
N LYS A 2 -30.45 -30.29 -56.41
CA LYS A 2 -30.06 -30.30 -54.99
C LYS A 2 -29.00 -29.22 -54.83
N ASN A 3 -28.95 -28.60 -53.65
CA ASN A 3 -28.00 -27.58 -53.20
C ASN A 3 -28.61 -26.19 -53.08
N LEU A 4 -29.61 -26.06 -52.22
CA LEU A 4 -29.94 -24.78 -51.59
C LEU A 4 -30.13 -25.03 -50.09
N LEU A 5 -29.02 -25.14 -49.33
CA LEU A 5 -29.06 -25.23 -47.86
C LEU A 5 -27.65 -25.19 -47.25
N PHE A 6 -26.85 -24.14 -47.51
CA PHE A 6 -25.57 -23.95 -46.80
C PHE A 6 -25.18 -22.47 -46.66
N PHE A 7 -26.11 -21.60 -46.28
CA PHE A 7 -25.81 -20.17 -46.07
C PHE A 7 -26.37 -19.57 -44.76
N ILE A 8 -26.62 -20.39 -43.72
CA ILE A 8 -27.10 -19.90 -42.41
C ILE A 8 -26.20 -20.39 -41.26
N ILE A 9 -24.91 -20.66 -41.50
CA ILE A 9 -23.96 -21.07 -40.43
C ILE A 9 -22.68 -20.23 -40.46
N LEU A 10 -22.78 -18.94 -40.79
CA LEU A 10 -21.63 -18.03 -40.76
C LEU A 10 -21.87 -16.75 -39.94
N LEU A 11 -22.81 -16.76 -38.99
CA LEU A 11 -23.11 -15.61 -38.14
C LEU A 11 -23.04 -15.88 -36.63
N THR A 12 -22.61 -17.06 -36.19
CA THR A 12 -22.61 -17.43 -34.76
C THR A 12 -21.23 -17.50 -34.10
N VAL A 13 -20.15 -17.08 -34.78
CA VAL A 13 -18.78 -17.13 -34.20
C VAL A 13 -18.16 -15.76 -33.98
N ILE A 14 -18.97 -14.71 -33.81
CA ILE A 14 -18.56 -13.52 -33.06
C ILE A 14 -19.08 -13.67 -31.62
N ALA A 15 -18.86 -14.86 -31.04
CA ALA A 15 -18.93 -15.02 -29.61
C ALA A 15 -17.77 -14.19 -29.05
N CYS A 16 -18.12 -13.10 -28.38
CA CYS A 16 -17.24 -12.25 -27.59
C CYS A 16 -16.11 -13.07 -26.95
N ASN A 17 -14.90 -12.97 -27.50
CA ASN A 17 -13.69 -13.13 -26.70
C ASN A 17 -13.59 -11.90 -25.79
N LYS A 18 -14.49 -11.79 -24.81
CA LYS A 18 -14.18 -11.01 -23.61
C LYS A 18 -13.04 -11.79 -22.97
N LYS A 19 -11.80 -11.34 -23.21
CA LYS A 19 -10.70 -11.64 -22.29
C LYS A 19 -11.28 -11.39 -20.91
N SER A 20 -11.36 -12.43 -20.07
CA SER A 20 -11.59 -12.16 -18.66
C SER A 20 -10.32 -11.48 -18.22
N ASP A 21 -10.33 -10.14 -18.22
CA ASP A 21 -9.27 -9.37 -17.60
C ASP A 21 -9.36 -9.74 -16.12
N LYS A 22 -8.54 -10.72 -15.71
CA LYS A 22 -8.43 -11.15 -14.32
C LYS A 22 -7.96 -9.93 -13.57
N CYS A 23 -8.90 -9.26 -12.92
CA CYS A 23 -8.61 -8.03 -12.20
C CYS A 23 -7.68 -8.37 -11.03
N VAL A 24 -6.61 -7.59 -10.88
CA VAL A 24 -5.64 -7.76 -9.79
C VAL A 24 -6.10 -6.85 -8.67
N VAL A 25 -6.46 -7.47 -7.54
CA VAL A 25 -6.85 -6.75 -6.32
C VAL A 25 -5.71 -5.81 -5.92
N PRO A 26 -6.00 -4.56 -5.54
CA PRO A 26 -4.99 -3.57 -5.22
C PRO A 26 -4.12 -4.04 -4.05
N PRO A 27 -2.89 -3.51 -3.91
CA PRO A 27 -1.97 -3.91 -2.87
C PRO A 27 -2.66 -3.83 -1.50
N PRO A 28 -2.81 -4.97 -0.82
CA PRO A 28 -3.48 -4.99 0.48
C PRO A 28 -2.66 -4.30 1.56
N PHE A 29 -1.42 -3.90 1.27
CA PHE A 29 -0.46 -3.41 2.23
C PHE A 29 0.29 -2.18 1.72
N PHE A 30 0.55 -1.24 2.63
CA PHE A 30 1.55 -0.19 2.47
C PHE A 30 2.63 -0.42 3.51
N THR A 31 3.89 -0.51 3.07
CA THR A 31 5.02 -0.86 3.92
C THR A 31 6.05 0.26 3.91
N LEU A 32 6.54 0.63 5.09
CA LEU A 32 7.73 1.43 5.24
C LEU A 32 8.83 0.61 5.91
N PHE A 33 10.06 0.81 5.45
CA PHE A 33 11.25 0.15 5.95
C PHE A 33 11.97 1.06 6.95
N ILE A 34 12.41 0.48 8.05
CA ILE A 34 13.13 1.16 9.13
C ILE A 34 14.51 0.55 9.20
N THR A 35 15.53 1.31 8.84
CA THR A 35 16.93 0.85 8.90
C THR A 35 17.32 0.57 10.35
N LYS A 36 17.72 -0.65 10.68
CA LYS A 36 18.04 -1.02 12.07
C LYS A 36 19.32 -0.39 12.62
N SER A 37 20.21 0.07 11.74
CA SER A 37 21.41 0.83 12.13
C SER A 37 21.13 2.31 12.41
N ALA A 38 19.95 2.83 12.03
CA ALA A 38 19.58 4.21 12.33
C ALA A 38 19.30 4.36 13.83
N PRO A 39 19.76 5.45 14.49
CA PRO A 39 19.46 5.71 15.91
C PRO A 39 17.97 5.67 16.23
N GLU A 40 17.14 6.18 15.32
CA GLU A 40 15.68 6.25 15.44
C GLU A 40 15.00 4.88 15.47
N TYR A 41 15.70 3.79 15.11
CA TYR A 41 15.16 2.44 15.21
C TYR A 41 14.68 2.10 16.63
N GLN A 42 15.35 2.63 17.65
CA GLN A 42 14.99 2.45 19.06
C GLN A 42 13.61 3.04 19.41
N ASP A 43 13.11 3.99 18.60
CA ASP A 43 11.80 4.59 18.80
C ASP A 43 10.64 3.66 18.39
N PHE A 44 10.95 2.56 17.69
CA PHE A 44 9.99 1.54 17.28
C PHE A 44 10.00 0.31 18.22
N LEU A 45 10.86 0.31 19.23
CA LEU A 45 10.98 -0.76 20.20
C LEU A 45 10.39 -0.35 21.55
N ASN A 46 9.83 -1.32 22.27
CA ASN A 46 9.41 -1.15 23.65
C ASN A 46 10.63 -1.23 24.60
N ASP A 47 10.40 -1.05 25.90
CA ASP A 47 11.48 -1.06 26.91
C ASP A 47 12.19 -2.42 27.04
N LYS A 48 11.64 -3.49 26.46
CA LYS A 48 12.24 -4.83 26.40
C LYS A 48 13.04 -5.07 25.11
N GLY A 49 13.06 -4.09 24.20
CA GLY A 49 13.68 -4.23 22.88
C GLY A 49 12.84 -5.01 21.87
N GLU A 50 11.55 -5.23 22.15
CA GLU A 50 10.60 -5.90 21.24
C GLU A 50 9.81 -4.85 20.44
N ALA A 51 9.09 -5.26 19.39
CA ALA A 51 8.26 -4.36 18.60
C ALA A 51 7.22 -3.62 19.46
N ASP A 52 7.23 -2.28 19.44
CA ASP A 52 6.28 -1.44 20.18
C ASP A 52 4.93 -1.33 19.46
N LYS A 53 4.12 -2.38 19.55
CA LYS A 53 2.81 -2.48 18.88
C LYS A 53 1.75 -1.53 19.45
N GLU A 54 1.99 -0.93 20.62
CA GLU A 54 1.02 -0.04 21.26
C GLU A 54 1.20 1.40 20.79
N ASN A 55 2.45 1.85 20.62
CA ASN A 55 2.76 3.23 20.24
C ASN A 55 3.08 3.39 18.75
N VAL A 56 3.37 2.31 18.02
CA VAL A 56 3.63 2.35 16.58
C VAL A 56 2.35 2.05 15.79
N TYR A 57 1.78 3.07 15.16
CA TYR A 57 0.58 2.90 14.34
C TYR A 57 0.43 3.95 13.23
N PHE A 58 -0.14 3.52 12.12
CA PHE A 58 -0.61 4.40 11.06
C PHE A 58 -1.98 4.99 11.39
N TYR A 59 -2.20 6.25 11.03
CA TYR A 59 -3.50 6.91 11.16
C TYR A 59 -3.68 8.03 10.13
N GLN A 60 -4.94 8.41 9.90
CA GLN A 60 -5.29 9.65 9.19
C GLN A 60 -6.06 10.57 10.12
N ILE A 61 -5.93 11.87 9.89
CA ILE A 61 -6.77 12.87 10.54
C ILE A 61 -8.05 12.99 9.72
N ILE A 62 -9.19 12.75 10.36
CA ILE A 62 -10.52 12.89 9.76
C ILE A 62 -11.22 14.15 10.30
N GLU A 63 -12.50 14.33 9.95
CA GLU A 63 -13.31 15.45 10.43
C GLU A 63 -13.22 15.63 11.96
N ASN A 64 -13.28 16.88 12.41
CA ASN A 64 -13.10 17.26 13.82
C ASN A 64 -11.73 16.90 14.43
N ARG A 65 -10.70 16.70 13.60
CA ARG A 65 -9.32 16.36 14.00
C ARG A 65 -9.20 15.01 14.71
N ALA A 66 -10.16 14.10 14.53
CA ALA A 66 -10.08 12.76 15.10
C ALA A 66 -9.05 11.89 14.34
N GLU A 67 -8.43 10.93 15.04
CA GLU A 67 -7.53 9.96 14.42
C GLU A 67 -8.31 8.71 13.98
N LYS A 68 -8.34 8.44 12.67
CA LYS A 68 -8.71 7.13 12.15
C LYS A 68 -7.47 6.26 12.12
N LYS A 69 -7.30 5.39 13.11
CA LYS A 69 -6.18 4.44 13.19
C LYS A 69 -6.37 3.28 12.22
N TYR A 70 -5.28 2.85 11.61
CA TYR A 70 -5.24 1.67 10.74
C TYR A 70 -4.64 0.49 11.47
N LEU A 71 -5.08 -0.72 11.09
CA LEU A 71 -4.40 -1.93 11.53
C LEU A 71 -2.95 -1.88 11.05
N THR A 72 -2.03 -1.87 12.00
CA THR A 72 -0.59 -1.73 11.75
C THR A 72 0.13 -2.95 12.26
N LEU A 73 0.99 -3.54 11.43
CA LEU A 73 1.87 -4.64 11.79
C LEU A 73 3.30 -4.13 11.84
N LEU A 74 3.99 -4.38 12.94
CA LEU A 74 5.42 -4.07 13.09
C LEU A 74 6.19 -5.39 13.16
N SER A 75 7.05 -5.61 12.17
CA SER A 75 7.91 -6.78 12.05
C SER A 75 9.37 -6.36 12.19
N ILE A 76 9.99 -6.71 13.33
CA ILE A 76 11.41 -6.42 13.59
C ILE A 76 12.31 -7.62 13.29
N ASP A 77 11.74 -8.82 13.17
CA ASP A 77 12.47 -10.07 12.95
C ASP A 77 12.13 -10.66 11.58
N ASN A 78 12.40 -9.93 10.50
CA ASN A 78 12.28 -10.47 9.15
C ASN A 78 13.51 -11.35 8.81
N PRO A 79 13.37 -12.68 8.66
CA PRO A 79 14.50 -13.55 8.35
C PRO A 79 15.09 -13.28 6.96
N ASN A 80 14.27 -12.76 6.03
CA ASN A 80 14.67 -12.46 4.66
C ASN A 80 15.31 -11.07 4.53
N ASN A 81 15.12 -10.20 5.52
CA ASN A 81 15.67 -8.85 5.52
C ASN A 81 16.15 -8.47 6.92
N LYS A 82 17.44 -8.73 7.20
CA LYS A 82 18.02 -8.47 8.52
C LYS A 82 18.32 -7.00 8.77
N GLU A 83 18.49 -6.21 7.70
CA GLU A 83 18.88 -4.80 7.77
C GLU A 83 17.72 -3.89 8.14
N TYR A 84 16.50 -4.25 7.72
CA TYR A 84 15.31 -3.44 7.93
C TYR A 84 14.32 -4.11 8.87
N ALA A 85 13.67 -3.31 9.71
CA ALA A 85 12.36 -3.63 10.23
C ALA A 85 11.28 -3.07 9.29
N GLU A 86 10.07 -3.62 9.38
CA GLU A 86 8.95 -3.25 8.51
C GLU A 86 7.75 -2.80 9.36
N VAL A 87 7.19 -1.66 9.00
CA VAL A 87 5.91 -1.19 9.53
C VAL A 87 4.89 -1.17 8.38
N ILE A 88 3.81 -1.94 8.57
CA ILE A 88 2.88 -2.31 7.50
C ILE A 88 1.49 -1.83 7.88
N MET A 89 0.88 -1.01 7.04
CA MET A 89 -0.53 -0.67 7.11
C MET A 89 -1.35 -1.73 6.37
N VAL A 90 -2.35 -2.32 7.03
CA VAL A 90 -3.30 -3.24 6.40
C VAL A 90 -4.45 -2.44 5.77
N ASP A 91 -4.74 -2.75 4.51
CA ASP A 91 -5.67 -2.07 3.60
C ASP A 91 -5.23 -0.65 3.21
N ALA A 92 -4.33 -0.59 2.22
CA ALA A 92 -3.78 0.65 1.68
C ALA A 92 -4.56 1.25 0.52
N ARG A 93 -5.75 0.73 0.20
CA ARG A 93 -6.57 1.22 -0.93
C ARG A 93 -6.89 2.70 -0.85
N ASN A 94 -7.04 3.22 0.37
CA ASN A 94 -7.28 4.64 0.63
C ASN A 94 -6.12 5.57 0.22
N LEU A 95 -4.93 5.03 -0.10
CA LEU A 95 -3.80 5.81 -0.59
C LEU A 95 -3.79 5.95 -2.12
N TYR A 96 -4.56 5.15 -2.85
CA TYR A 96 -4.55 5.09 -4.31
C TYR A 96 -5.75 5.82 -4.94
N THR A 97 -6.01 7.06 -4.52
CA THR A 97 -7.20 7.84 -4.93
C THR A 97 -7.01 8.69 -6.18
N GLY A 98 -5.77 8.78 -6.70
CA GLY A 98 -5.38 9.73 -7.74
C GLY A 98 -5.12 11.15 -7.22
N LYS A 99 -5.18 11.36 -5.90
CA LYS A 99 -4.87 12.63 -5.23
C LYS A 99 -3.72 12.46 -4.25
N LEU A 100 -3.15 13.59 -3.80
CA LEU A 100 -2.15 13.58 -2.74
C LEU A 100 -2.85 13.29 -1.41
N GLU A 101 -2.71 12.06 -0.94
CA GLU A 101 -3.25 11.60 0.35
C GLU A 101 -2.24 11.89 1.47
N THR A 102 -2.73 12.28 2.64
CA THR A 102 -1.90 12.44 3.83
C THR A 102 -2.16 11.28 4.79
N LEU A 103 -1.11 10.56 5.15
CA LEU A 103 -1.06 9.51 6.16
C LEU A 103 -0.08 9.95 7.26
N TYR A 104 -0.29 9.50 8.48
CA TYR A 104 0.63 9.72 9.58
C TYR A 104 1.08 8.38 10.15
N LEU A 105 2.36 8.30 10.51
CA LEU A 105 2.91 7.20 11.29
C LEU A 105 3.38 7.76 12.62
N LYS A 106 2.85 7.24 13.72
CA LYS A 106 3.29 7.59 15.06
C LYS A 106 4.23 6.52 15.60
N ASN A 107 5.22 6.94 16.38
CA ASN A 107 5.95 6.10 17.32
C ASN A 107 6.00 6.80 18.69
N LYS A 108 6.74 6.24 19.67
CA LYS A 108 6.79 6.83 21.03
C LYS A 108 7.46 8.21 21.08
N ALA A 109 8.31 8.55 20.11
CA ALA A 109 9.10 9.78 20.11
C ALA A 109 8.49 10.88 19.24
N LYS A 110 7.94 10.55 18.07
CA LYS A 110 7.42 11.52 17.11
C LYS A 110 6.35 10.96 16.17
N THR A 111 5.77 11.87 15.40
CA THR A 111 4.87 11.57 14.29
C THR A 111 5.57 11.95 12.99
N TYR A 112 5.56 11.04 12.02
CA TYR A 112 5.96 11.28 10.65
C TYR A 112 4.72 11.64 9.82
N LYS A 113 4.79 12.70 9.03
CA LYS A 113 3.78 13.03 8.02
C LYS A 113 4.20 12.42 6.68
N ILE A 114 3.33 11.58 6.13
CA ILE A 114 3.55 10.89 4.86
C ILE A 114 2.55 11.46 3.85
N GLU A 115 3.04 12.09 2.80
CA GLU A 115 2.23 12.55 1.68
C GLU A 115 2.45 11.60 0.52
N PHE A 116 1.40 10.89 0.11
CA PHE A 116 1.47 9.79 -0.84
C PHE A 116 0.57 10.07 -2.03
N LEU A 117 1.11 9.97 -3.24
CA LEU A 117 0.35 10.05 -4.47
C LEU A 117 0.38 8.70 -5.18
N GLY A 118 -0.75 8.02 -5.16
CA GLY A 118 -0.99 6.82 -5.97
C GLY A 118 -2.37 6.84 -6.60
N GLU A 119 -2.57 6.00 -7.61
CA GLU A 119 -3.87 5.84 -8.28
C GLU A 119 -4.16 4.37 -8.59
N LEU A 120 -5.44 4.02 -8.58
CA LEU A 120 -5.91 2.76 -9.15
C LEU A 120 -6.20 2.97 -10.64
N GLY A 121 -5.58 2.17 -11.49
CA GLY A 121 -5.89 2.08 -12.90
C GLY A 121 -7.06 1.14 -13.19
N ASN A 122 -7.20 0.77 -14.46
CA ASN A 122 -8.16 -0.25 -14.86
C ASN A 122 -7.90 -1.55 -14.10
N CYS A 123 -8.96 -2.23 -13.69
CA CYS A 123 -8.88 -3.50 -12.97
C CYS A 123 -8.19 -3.43 -11.59
N GLU A 124 -8.21 -2.27 -10.94
CA GLU A 124 -7.66 -2.01 -9.60
C GLU A 124 -6.13 -2.19 -9.46
N GLU A 125 -5.41 -2.13 -10.58
CA GLU A 125 -3.95 -2.08 -10.54
C GLU A 125 -3.48 -0.78 -9.87
N ALA A 126 -2.59 -0.90 -8.90
CA ALA A 126 -2.15 0.26 -8.12
C ALA A 126 -0.82 0.81 -8.64
N TYR A 127 -0.84 2.11 -8.92
CA TYR A 127 0.30 2.85 -9.44
C TYR A 127 0.78 3.84 -8.38
N PHE A 128 2.00 3.64 -7.91
CA PHE A 128 2.72 4.62 -7.10
C PHE A 128 3.35 5.69 -8.01
N LYS A 129 3.16 6.97 -7.66
CA LYS A 129 3.79 8.10 -8.38
C LYS A 129 4.91 8.72 -7.57
N GLU A 130 4.61 9.15 -6.36
CA GLU A 130 5.58 9.78 -5.47
C GLU A 130 5.12 9.76 -4.01
N MET A 131 6.09 9.87 -3.12
CA MET A 131 5.84 10.04 -1.69
C MET A 131 6.83 11.03 -1.09
N TYR A 132 6.39 11.71 -0.03
CA TYR A 132 7.19 12.59 0.79
C TYR A 132 7.01 12.18 2.25
N ILE A 133 8.11 12.16 3.00
CA ILE A 133 8.10 11.94 4.45
C ILE A 133 8.65 13.22 5.09
N ASP A 134 7.85 13.86 5.92
CA ASP A 134 8.15 15.16 6.54
C ASP A 134 8.61 16.22 5.53
N GLY A 135 7.99 16.21 4.33
CA GLY A 135 8.29 17.12 3.23
C GLY A 135 9.51 16.75 2.38
N VAL A 136 10.24 15.68 2.73
CA VAL A 136 11.39 15.19 1.95
C VAL A 136 10.94 14.08 1.00
N LYS A 137 11.28 14.21 -0.29
CA LYS A 137 10.93 13.22 -1.31
C LYS A 137 11.52 11.85 -0.96
N ASN A 138 10.67 10.83 -0.95
CA ASN A 138 11.00 9.47 -0.57
C ASN A 138 10.27 8.49 -1.49
N ASN A 139 11.01 7.91 -2.44
CA ASN A 139 10.48 6.92 -3.37
C ASN A 139 11.08 5.52 -3.14
N ASP A 140 11.93 5.38 -2.11
CA ASP A 140 12.57 4.12 -1.71
C ASP A 140 11.85 3.43 -0.54
N PHE A 141 10.81 4.06 0.01
CA PHE A 141 10.01 3.56 1.13
C PHE A 141 10.79 3.38 2.44
N ILE A 142 11.96 4.02 2.55
CA ILE A 142 12.81 3.97 3.74
C ILE A 142 12.47 5.16 4.65
N LEU A 143 11.89 4.90 5.80
CA LEU A 143 11.43 5.91 6.75
C LEU A 143 12.59 6.68 7.42
N VAL A 144 13.63 5.94 7.82
CA VAL A 144 14.84 6.47 8.48
C VAL A 144 16.06 5.79 7.86
N LYS A 145 17.11 6.59 7.60
CA LYS A 145 18.34 6.16 6.92
C LYS A 145 19.50 6.11 7.89
#